data_AF-A0A177EAF9-F1
#
_entry.id   AF-A0A177EAF9-F1
#
_cell.length_a   1.000
_cell.length_b   1.000
_cell.length_c   1.000
_cell.angle_alpha   90.00
_cell.angle_beta   90.00
_cell.angle_gamma   90.00
#
_symmetry.space_group_name_H-M   'P 1'
#
loop_
_entity.id
_entity.type
_entity.pdbx_description
1 polymer ?
#
loop_
_entity_poly.entity_id
_entity_poly.type
_entity_poly.pdbx_seq_one_letter_code
_entity_poly.pdbx_strand_id
1 'polypeptide(L)'
;MGKGRCFLSICLALAFLMSAAYSLAAQDEEKVKKACISCHEKISPGQVMDWRASKHAAEDISCADCHGTAHTSEKDVAKAKLPDEHVCAECHQEQFDQFVRGKHNLGWKALNALPVTHLEPDELMEGGKGCGGCHNMGIKSEKEKQELHARGYRYQNNSCDECHTRHAFSKKEALDPHACQQCHMGYDHPQWEMWSSSKHGTRYFAKLAGNLPEGAAAPKCQDCHMPNGDHENRTAWGFLGVRLPLPEDKEWAAAQVTLLKALGVLDPMTGKPTARLQVVKDLQLARLTKEDFDRERNKIKKVCYRCHSKDYVDFQFKQADQYYKQIDMIMAEAINIVADLYKDGILKKRGNQAYPYPDFLYFMRTDYGAGFDKLEYIEQVLFEMYMKHRMRAYQSFFHINPDYAYWYGWAMMVKDLGEIKELAKQMRATHGK
;
A
#
# COMPACT_ATOMS: atom_id res chain seq x y z
N MET A 1 11.25 -41.49 60.33
CA MET A 1 10.03 -41.21 59.53
C MET A 1 9.39 -39.84 59.87
N GLY A 2 10.16 -38.75 60.02
CA GLY A 2 9.62 -37.46 60.50
C GLY A 2 9.77 -36.26 59.55
N LYS A 3 10.76 -36.27 58.64
CA LYS A 3 11.06 -35.11 57.78
C LYS A 3 10.20 -35.00 56.51
N GLY A 4 9.63 -36.10 56.03
CA GLY A 4 8.80 -36.13 54.81
C GLY A 4 7.36 -35.61 54.97
N ARG A 5 6.76 -35.71 56.17
CA ARG A 5 5.37 -35.26 56.41
C ARG A 5 5.25 -33.74 56.52
N CYS A 6 6.26 -33.07 57.07
CA CYS A 6 6.26 -31.60 57.18
C CYS A 6 6.44 -30.93 55.81
N PHE A 7 7.29 -31.50 54.94
CA PHE A 7 7.49 -31.03 53.57
C PHE A 7 6.21 -31.15 52.72
N LEU A 8 5.48 -32.28 52.84
CA LEU A 8 4.26 -32.53 52.08
C LEU A 8 3.12 -31.57 52.47
N SER A 9 2.97 -31.26 53.77
CA SER A 9 1.96 -30.30 54.25
C SER A 9 2.25 -28.86 53.84
N ILE A 10 3.52 -28.46 53.77
CA ILE A 10 3.92 -27.13 53.29
C ILE A 10 3.67 -27.00 51.78
N CYS A 11 3.97 -28.03 50.99
CA CYS A 11 3.68 -28.04 49.55
C CYS A 11 2.17 -27.99 49.24
N LEU A 12 1.33 -28.69 50.02
CA LEU A 12 -0.13 -28.66 49.87
C LEU A 12 -0.72 -27.29 50.24
N ALA A 13 -0.22 -26.65 51.30
CA ALA A 13 -0.65 -25.30 51.68
C ALA A 13 -0.25 -24.25 50.63
N LEU A 14 0.96 -24.34 50.08
CA LEU A 14 1.43 -23.47 48.98
C LEU A 14 0.65 -23.68 47.68
N ALA A 15 0.33 -24.93 47.33
CA ALA A 15 -0.51 -25.23 46.17
C ALA A 15 -1.94 -24.70 46.33
N PHE A 16 -2.51 -24.81 47.53
CA PHE A 16 -3.84 -24.27 47.83
C PHE A 16 -3.86 -22.74 47.79
N LEU A 17 -2.86 -22.07 48.38
CA LEU A 17 -2.72 -20.61 48.33
C LEU A 17 -2.52 -20.10 46.89
N MET A 18 -1.71 -20.79 46.07
CA MET A 18 -1.58 -20.46 44.65
C MET A 18 -2.88 -20.65 43.88
N SER A 19 -3.64 -21.71 44.15
CA SER A 19 -4.95 -21.96 43.50
C SER A 19 -6.02 -20.93 43.89
N ALA A 20 -6.03 -20.49 45.15
CA ALA A 20 -6.96 -19.47 45.63
C ALA A 20 -6.62 -18.08 45.07
N ALA A 21 -5.33 -17.73 45.01
CA ALA A 21 -4.87 -16.50 44.38
C ALA A 21 -5.17 -16.47 42.87
N TYR A 22 -5.00 -17.60 42.16
CA TYR A 22 -5.39 -17.74 40.76
C TYR A 22 -6.90 -17.54 40.55
N SER A 23 -7.71 -18.11 41.44
CA SER A 23 -9.17 -18.03 41.36
C SER A 23 -9.70 -16.61 41.58
N LEU A 24 -9.09 -15.86 42.51
CA LEU A 24 -9.41 -14.46 42.77
C LEU A 24 -9.02 -13.55 41.58
N ALA A 25 -7.82 -13.74 41.03
CA ALA A 25 -7.36 -13.00 39.87
C ALA A 25 -8.26 -13.22 38.64
N ALA A 26 -8.68 -14.47 38.39
CA ALA A 26 -9.61 -14.80 37.31
C ALA A 26 -11.01 -14.18 37.50
N GLN A 27 -11.50 -14.09 38.73
CA GLN A 27 -12.78 -13.44 39.03
C GLN A 27 -12.74 -11.92 38.82
N ASP A 28 -11.63 -11.28 39.18
CA ASP A 28 -11.44 -9.84 38.96
C ASP A 28 -11.30 -9.50 37.47
N GLU A 29 -10.61 -10.35 36.70
CA GLU A 29 -10.48 -10.19 35.24
C GLU A 29 -11.84 -10.30 34.53
N GLU A 30 -12.64 -11.30 34.86
CA GLU A 30 -13.99 -11.52 34.30
C GLU A 30 -14.94 -10.34 34.63
N LYS A 31 -14.79 -9.75 35.82
CA LYS A 31 -15.54 -8.58 36.24
C LYS A 31 -15.17 -7.34 35.43
N VAL A 32 -13.89 -7.16 35.11
CA VAL A 32 -13.41 -6.08 34.24
C VAL A 32 -13.93 -6.27 32.81
N LYS A 33 -13.87 -7.49 32.26
CA LYS A 33 -14.40 -7.82 30.91
C LYS A 33 -15.88 -7.45 30.78
N LYS A 34 -16.70 -7.78 31.78
CA LYS A 34 -18.13 -7.40 31.83
C LYS A 34 -18.36 -5.90 32.04
N ALA A 35 -17.48 -5.23 32.80
CA ALA A 35 -17.57 -3.79 33.02
C ALA A 35 -17.37 -2.99 31.71
N CYS A 36 -16.41 -3.40 30.87
CA CYS A 36 -16.17 -2.77 29.56
C CYS A 36 -17.45 -2.78 28.71
N ILE A 37 -18.04 -3.96 28.51
CA ILE A 37 -19.23 -4.15 27.68
C ILE A 37 -20.41 -3.33 28.23
N SER A 38 -20.74 -3.47 29.51
CA SER A 38 -21.91 -2.80 30.11
C SER A 38 -21.85 -1.26 30.05
N CYS A 39 -20.66 -0.67 30.10
CA CYS A 39 -20.46 0.77 29.92
C CYS A 39 -20.49 1.16 28.43
N HIS A 40 -19.73 0.46 27.59
CA HIS A 40 -19.61 0.76 26.16
C HIS A 40 -20.89 0.47 25.36
N GLU A 41 -21.80 -0.36 25.86
CA GLU A 41 -23.15 -0.47 25.29
C GLU A 41 -23.92 0.85 25.33
N LYS A 42 -23.62 1.73 26.30
CA LYS A 42 -24.29 3.02 26.46
C LYS A 42 -23.56 4.13 25.68
N ILE A 43 -22.23 4.14 25.71
CA ILE A 43 -21.43 5.23 25.14
C ILE A 43 -20.98 4.99 23.69
N SER A 44 -20.82 3.72 23.30
CA SER A 44 -20.38 3.32 21.96
C SER A 44 -21.12 2.07 21.47
N PRO A 45 -22.47 2.09 21.42
CA PRO A 45 -23.29 0.90 21.14
C PRO A 45 -22.92 0.22 19.82
N GLY A 46 -22.57 1.00 18.78
CA GLY A 46 -22.13 0.45 17.49
C GLY A 46 -20.90 -0.45 17.60
N GLN A 47 -19.88 -0.04 18.37
CA GLN A 47 -18.65 -0.82 18.55
C GLN A 47 -18.92 -2.14 19.29
N VAL A 48 -19.82 -2.10 20.29
CA VAL A 48 -20.22 -3.32 21.01
C VAL A 48 -21.06 -4.24 20.13
N MET A 49 -21.94 -3.69 19.29
CA MET A 49 -22.71 -4.47 18.33
C MET A 49 -21.79 -5.17 17.31
N ASP A 50 -20.81 -4.46 16.76
CA ASP A 50 -19.83 -5.01 15.84
C ASP A 50 -19.02 -6.13 16.50
N TRP A 51 -18.52 -5.91 17.73
CA TRP A 51 -17.81 -6.93 18.49
C TRP A 51 -18.71 -8.15 18.74
N ARG A 52 -19.95 -7.97 19.17
CA ARG A 52 -20.92 -9.07 19.39
C ARG A 52 -21.17 -9.90 18.13
N ALA A 53 -21.13 -9.26 16.95
CA ALA A 53 -21.30 -9.93 15.67
C ALA A 53 -20.01 -10.60 15.16
N SER A 54 -18.86 -10.33 15.80
CA SER A 54 -17.55 -10.84 15.40
C SER A 54 -17.34 -12.29 15.83
N LYS A 55 -16.38 -12.96 15.17
CA LYS A 55 -15.86 -14.24 15.67
C LYS A 55 -15.09 -14.10 16.98
N HIS A 56 -14.47 -12.95 17.24
CA HIS A 56 -13.75 -12.72 18.49
C HIS A 56 -14.68 -12.84 19.70
N ALA A 57 -15.90 -12.29 19.64
CA ALA A 57 -16.87 -12.48 20.72
C ALA A 57 -17.33 -13.95 20.88
N ALA A 58 -17.46 -14.69 19.77
CA ALA A 58 -17.83 -16.11 19.80
C ALA A 58 -16.73 -17.02 20.37
N GLU A 59 -15.48 -16.56 20.32
CA GLU A 59 -14.29 -17.23 20.87
C GLU A 59 -13.80 -16.58 22.18
N ASP A 60 -14.69 -15.87 22.89
CA ASP A 60 -14.45 -15.24 24.19
C ASP A 60 -13.28 -14.21 24.25
N ILE A 61 -12.88 -13.66 23.10
CA ILE A 61 -11.93 -12.54 23.03
C ILE A 61 -12.67 -11.24 23.34
N SER A 62 -12.41 -10.70 24.52
CA SER A 62 -13.03 -9.50 25.09
C SER A 62 -12.33 -8.20 24.67
N CYS A 63 -12.94 -7.07 25.06
CA CYS A 63 -12.34 -5.74 24.85
C CYS A 63 -10.97 -5.62 25.53
N ALA A 64 -10.80 -6.20 26.72
CA ALA A 64 -9.61 -6.07 27.54
C ALA A 64 -8.42 -6.86 26.97
N ASP A 65 -8.66 -7.94 26.23
CA ASP A 65 -7.59 -8.74 25.62
C ASP A 65 -6.82 -7.92 24.56
N CYS A 66 -7.51 -7.00 23.87
CA CYS A 66 -6.88 -6.08 22.91
C CYS A 66 -6.49 -4.72 23.55
N HIS A 67 -7.39 -4.12 24.32
CA HIS A 67 -7.24 -2.75 24.84
C HIS A 67 -6.63 -2.66 26.25
N GLY A 68 -6.34 -3.79 26.87
CA GLY A 68 -5.86 -3.87 28.26
C GLY A 68 -6.93 -3.52 29.29
N THR A 69 -6.51 -3.47 30.56
CA THR A 69 -7.39 -3.27 31.72
C THR A 69 -7.14 -1.95 32.46
N ALA A 70 -6.22 -1.11 31.96
CA ALA A 70 -5.77 0.09 32.66
C ALA A 70 -6.80 1.24 32.66
N HIS A 71 -7.72 1.24 31.70
CA HIS A 71 -8.86 2.16 31.66
C HIS A 71 -10.06 1.57 32.40
N THR A 72 -10.63 2.34 33.32
CA THR A 72 -11.74 1.89 34.18
C THR A 72 -12.87 2.91 34.30
N SER A 73 -12.67 4.17 33.86
CA SER A 73 -13.69 5.22 33.92
C SER A 73 -13.49 6.30 32.86
N GLU A 74 -14.51 7.11 32.58
CA GLU A 74 -14.44 8.23 31.62
C GLU A 74 -13.24 9.18 31.82
N LYS A 75 -12.70 9.27 33.04
CA LYS A 75 -11.59 10.16 33.39
C LYS A 75 -10.23 9.63 32.96
N ASP A 76 -10.12 8.35 32.60
CA ASP A 76 -8.85 7.71 32.26
C ASP A 76 -8.84 6.97 30.91
N VAL A 77 -9.68 7.42 29.97
CA VAL A 77 -9.73 6.93 28.57
C VAL A 77 -8.37 6.93 27.87
N ALA A 78 -7.43 7.79 28.30
CA ALA A 78 -6.08 7.84 27.78
C ALA A 78 -5.24 6.59 28.12
N LYS A 79 -5.61 5.85 29.17
CA LYS A 79 -4.90 4.63 29.59
C LYS A 79 -5.29 3.39 28.78
N ALA A 80 -6.34 3.46 27.96
CA ALA A 80 -6.70 2.36 27.08
C ALA A 80 -5.57 2.12 26.07
N LYS A 81 -5.12 0.87 25.96
CA LYS A 81 -4.16 0.45 24.94
C LYS A 81 -4.84 0.58 23.58
N LEU A 82 -4.14 1.15 22.61
CA LEU A 82 -4.53 1.07 21.21
C LEU A 82 -3.76 -0.10 20.60
N PRO A 83 -4.46 -1.18 20.19
CA PRO A 83 -3.80 -2.34 19.61
C PRO A 83 -2.97 -1.92 18.40
N ASP A 84 -1.79 -2.51 18.26
CA ASP A 84 -1.00 -2.51 17.05
C ASP A 84 -0.93 -3.94 16.49
N GLU A 85 -0.13 -4.15 15.44
CA GLU A 85 -0.02 -5.45 14.79
C GLU A 85 0.53 -6.55 15.73
N HIS A 86 1.33 -6.18 16.74
CA HIS A 86 1.92 -7.14 17.68
C HIS A 86 0.86 -7.74 18.61
N VAL A 87 -0.15 -6.96 19.02
CA VAL A 87 -1.30 -7.49 19.77
C VAL A 87 -2.02 -8.55 18.96
N CYS A 88 -2.20 -8.32 17.66
CA CYS A 88 -2.80 -9.32 16.78
C CYS A 88 -1.93 -10.58 16.65
N ALA A 89 -0.59 -10.42 16.62
CA ALA A 89 0.36 -11.51 16.46
C ALA A 89 0.36 -12.52 17.63
N GLU A 90 -0.05 -12.09 18.84
CA GLU A 90 -0.18 -12.99 20.00
C GLU A 90 -1.09 -14.21 19.71
N CYS A 91 -2.08 -14.04 18.82
CA CYS A 91 -2.96 -15.12 18.35
C CYS A 91 -2.81 -15.43 16.85
N HIS A 92 -2.40 -14.46 16.02
CA HIS A 92 -2.36 -14.55 14.55
C HIS A 92 -0.93 -14.45 14.00
N GLN A 93 0.02 -15.14 14.63
CA GLN A 93 1.45 -15.08 14.27
C GLN A 93 1.71 -15.39 12.79
N GLU A 94 1.04 -16.37 12.21
CA GLU A 94 1.24 -16.75 10.80
C GLU A 94 0.86 -15.60 9.85
N GLN A 95 -0.30 -14.98 10.06
CA GLN A 95 -0.78 -13.88 9.24
C GLN A 95 0.09 -12.63 9.45
N PHE A 96 0.54 -12.39 10.69
CA PHE A 96 1.48 -11.33 10.99
C PHE A 96 2.81 -11.53 10.25
N ASP A 97 3.41 -12.71 10.29
CA ASP A 97 4.67 -13.00 9.60
C ASP A 97 4.54 -12.84 8.09
N GLN A 98 3.41 -13.26 7.51
CA GLN A 98 3.08 -13.03 6.09
C GLN A 98 2.98 -11.53 5.77
N PHE A 99 2.26 -10.76 6.59
CA PHE A 99 2.12 -9.31 6.43
C PHE A 99 3.47 -8.58 6.53
N VAL A 100 4.30 -8.94 7.52
CA VAL A 100 5.66 -8.39 7.72
C VAL A 100 6.51 -8.61 6.47
N ARG A 101 6.40 -9.76 5.81
CA ARG A 101 7.12 -9.97 4.54
C ARG A 101 6.54 -9.12 3.43
N GLY A 102 5.22 -8.91 3.40
CA GLY A 102 4.49 -8.19 2.36
C GLY A 102 4.87 -6.72 2.20
N LYS A 103 4.49 -6.13 1.05
CA LYS A 103 4.78 -4.72 0.74
C LYS A 103 3.93 -3.75 1.57
N HIS A 104 2.73 -4.15 1.98
CA HIS A 104 1.84 -3.31 2.79
C HIS A 104 2.44 -2.93 4.15
N ASN A 105 3.26 -3.80 4.77
CA ASN A 105 4.04 -3.46 5.97
C ASN A 105 4.95 -2.22 5.76
N LEU A 106 5.38 -1.95 4.53
CA LEU A 106 6.29 -0.85 4.22
C LEU A 106 5.56 0.44 3.82
N GLY A 107 4.23 0.49 3.88
CA GLY A 107 3.44 1.64 3.39
C GLY A 107 3.80 2.96 4.09
N TRP A 108 3.84 2.96 5.42
CA TRP A 108 4.23 4.14 6.22
C TRP A 108 5.67 4.59 5.96
N LYS A 109 6.60 3.64 5.85
CA LYS A 109 8.01 3.94 5.55
C LYS A 109 8.17 4.48 4.13
N ALA A 110 7.38 3.97 3.18
CA ALA A 110 7.40 4.45 1.80
C ALA A 110 6.85 5.87 1.68
N LEU A 111 5.78 6.20 2.40
CA LEU A 111 5.27 7.57 2.50
C LEU A 111 6.37 8.53 2.97
N ASN A 112 6.99 8.23 4.11
CA ASN A 112 7.99 9.11 4.73
C ASN A 112 9.33 9.17 3.96
N ALA A 113 9.57 8.24 3.04
CA ALA A 113 10.76 8.27 2.20
C ALA A 113 10.62 9.16 0.96
N LEU A 114 9.39 9.57 0.60
CA LEU A 114 9.17 10.44 -0.55
C LEU A 114 9.58 11.88 -0.21
N PRO A 115 10.36 12.56 -1.08
CA PRO A 115 10.76 13.94 -0.82
C PRO A 115 9.56 14.91 -0.81
N VAL A 116 8.49 14.60 -1.56
CA VAL A 116 7.25 15.41 -1.54
C VAL A 116 6.59 15.42 -0.16
N THR A 117 6.75 14.37 0.66
CA THR A 117 6.11 14.27 1.98
C THR A 117 6.47 15.41 2.91
N HIS A 118 7.69 15.92 2.80
CA HIS A 118 8.16 17.02 3.63
C HIS A 118 7.85 18.40 3.05
N LEU A 119 7.10 18.47 1.94
CA LEU A 119 6.70 19.70 1.25
C LEU A 119 5.18 19.92 1.25
N GLU A 120 4.42 18.91 1.66
CA GLU A 120 2.96 18.90 1.69
C GLU A 120 2.43 19.17 3.11
N PRO A 121 1.19 19.62 3.25
CA PRO A 121 0.56 19.82 4.57
C PRO A 121 0.55 18.54 5.41
N ASP A 122 0.91 18.66 6.69
CA ASP A 122 0.94 17.55 7.64
C ASP A 122 -0.42 16.86 7.74
N GLU A 123 -1.54 17.59 7.60
CA GLU A 123 -2.89 17.02 7.64
C GLU A 123 -3.14 15.99 6.53
N LEU A 124 -2.52 16.18 5.35
CA LEU A 124 -2.61 15.26 4.22
C LEU A 124 -1.61 14.11 4.33
N MET A 125 -0.46 14.37 4.94
CA MET A 125 0.56 13.36 5.19
C MET A 125 0.25 12.63 6.50
N GLU A 126 0.90 13.00 7.59
CA GLU A 126 0.85 12.25 8.85
C GLU A 126 -0.50 12.35 9.59
N GLY A 127 -1.30 13.39 9.30
CA GLY A 127 -2.64 13.57 9.85
C GLY A 127 -3.73 12.71 9.21
N GLY A 128 -3.37 11.89 8.20
CA GLY A 128 -4.23 10.82 7.70
C GLY A 128 -5.42 11.27 6.85
N LYS A 129 -5.48 12.55 6.43
CA LYS A 129 -6.57 13.08 5.57
C LYS A 129 -6.23 13.07 4.07
N GLY A 130 -5.03 12.61 3.71
CA GLY A 130 -4.59 12.44 2.33
C GLY A 130 -3.78 11.16 2.18
N CYS A 131 -2.52 11.28 1.72
CA CYS A 131 -1.60 10.15 1.53
C CYS A 131 -1.50 9.25 2.76
N GLY A 132 -1.35 9.82 3.96
CA GLY A 132 -1.26 9.00 5.17
C GLY A 132 -2.56 8.31 5.53
N GLY A 133 -3.72 8.70 5.00
CA GLY A 133 -4.96 7.95 5.20
C GLY A 133 -4.93 6.57 4.54
N CYS A 134 -4.21 6.43 3.43
CA CYS A 134 -4.04 5.16 2.72
C CYS A 134 -2.71 4.48 3.09
N HIS A 135 -1.65 5.26 3.29
CA HIS A 135 -0.30 4.78 3.63
C HIS A 135 -0.06 4.66 5.12
N ASN A 136 -1.09 4.79 5.94
CA ASN A 136 -1.01 4.49 7.36
C ASN A 136 -0.61 3.03 7.63
N MET A 137 -0.96 2.13 6.71
CA MET A 137 -0.60 0.72 6.76
C MET A 137 0.93 0.55 6.78
N GLY A 138 1.43 -0.10 7.84
CA GLY A 138 2.83 -0.40 8.05
C GLY A 138 3.23 -0.39 9.52
N ILE A 139 4.15 -1.30 9.89
CA ILE A 139 4.58 -1.45 11.28
C ILE A 139 5.47 -0.26 11.66
N LYS A 140 4.94 0.57 12.56
CA LYS A 140 5.62 1.75 13.12
C LYS A 140 6.45 1.37 14.34
N SER A 141 7.60 1.99 14.48
CA SER A 141 8.41 1.93 15.70
C SER A 141 7.72 2.66 16.85
N GLU A 142 8.09 2.31 18.09
CA GLU A 142 7.58 3.01 19.27
C GLU A 142 7.88 4.52 19.26
N LYS A 143 9.03 4.90 18.70
CA LYS A 143 9.40 6.31 18.52
C LYS A 143 8.42 7.03 17.58
N GLU A 144 8.13 6.44 16.42
CA GLU A 144 7.17 7.03 15.46
C GLU A 144 5.77 7.15 16.08
N LYS A 145 5.30 6.13 16.81
CA LYS A 145 4.01 6.18 17.52
C LYS A 145 3.99 7.29 18.57
N GLN A 146 5.06 7.50 19.31
CA GLN A 146 5.18 8.58 20.30
C GLN A 146 5.16 9.97 19.64
N GLU A 147 5.85 10.13 18.50
CA GLU A 147 5.88 11.39 17.74
C GLU A 147 4.52 11.72 17.12
N LEU A 148 3.79 10.72 16.62
CA LEU A 148 2.41 10.88 16.14
C LEU A 148 1.46 11.27 17.29
N HIS A 149 1.57 10.57 18.42
CA HIS A 149 0.76 10.86 19.61
C HIS A 149 1.02 12.28 20.14
N ALA A 150 2.27 12.73 20.18
CA ALA A 150 2.63 14.09 20.60
C ALA A 150 2.01 15.19 19.72
N ARG A 151 1.72 14.88 18.44
CA ARG A 151 1.03 15.78 17.50
C ARG A 151 -0.49 15.63 17.51
N GLY A 152 -1.04 14.76 18.36
CA GLY A 152 -2.47 14.52 18.47
C GLY A 152 -3.01 13.42 17.55
N TYR A 153 -2.14 12.75 16.77
CA TYR A 153 -2.51 11.62 15.92
C TYR A 153 -2.47 10.33 16.73
N ARG A 154 -3.58 10.08 17.43
CA ARG A 154 -3.69 8.97 18.39
C ARG A 154 -4.09 7.64 17.75
N TYR A 155 -4.91 7.66 16.70
CA TYR A 155 -5.44 6.46 16.05
C TYR A 155 -4.49 5.95 14.95
N GLN A 156 -4.86 4.92 14.20
CA GLN A 156 -4.10 4.49 13.01
C GLN A 156 -2.72 3.82 13.33
N ASN A 157 -2.56 3.25 14.53
CA ASN A 157 -1.36 2.49 14.89
C ASN A 157 -1.40 1.01 14.50
N ASN A 158 -2.53 0.53 13.97
CA ASN A 158 -2.74 -0.84 13.53
C ASN A 158 -2.94 -0.89 12.01
N SER A 159 -2.30 -1.86 11.37
CA SER A 159 -2.50 -2.21 9.96
C SER A 159 -3.50 -3.34 9.76
N CYS A 160 -3.79 -4.12 10.81
CA CYS A 160 -4.60 -5.32 10.73
C CYS A 160 -6.11 -5.03 10.65
N ASP A 161 -6.56 -3.78 10.66
CA ASP A 161 -7.98 -3.43 10.52
C ASP A 161 -8.27 -2.59 9.27
N GLU A 162 -7.33 -2.53 8.33
CA GLU A 162 -7.48 -1.79 7.06
C GLU A 162 -8.32 -2.56 6.02
N CYS A 163 -8.48 -3.90 6.15
CA CYS A 163 -9.28 -4.73 5.23
C CYS A 163 -10.47 -5.44 5.89
N HIS A 164 -10.32 -5.88 7.14
CA HIS A 164 -11.40 -6.42 7.97
C HIS A 164 -11.54 -5.50 9.18
N THR A 165 -12.46 -4.56 9.08
CA THR A 165 -12.45 -3.37 9.93
C THR A 165 -12.87 -3.70 11.36
N ARG A 166 -12.33 -2.93 12.29
CA ARG A 166 -12.78 -2.94 13.69
C ARG A 166 -14.24 -2.48 13.76
N HIS A 167 -15.09 -3.03 14.62
CA HIS A 167 -14.81 -4.08 15.61
C HIS A 167 -15.38 -5.45 15.22
N ALA A 168 -15.86 -5.60 13.97
CA ALA A 168 -16.41 -6.85 13.48
C ALA A 168 -15.31 -7.84 13.03
N PHE A 169 -14.16 -7.33 12.57
CA PHE A 169 -13.02 -8.10 12.08
C PHE A 169 -13.45 -9.24 11.13
N SER A 170 -14.35 -8.90 10.20
CA SER A 170 -15.06 -9.89 9.41
C SER A 170 -14.20 -10.41 8.25
N LYS A 171 -13.89 -11.71 8.25
CA LYS A 171 -13.28 -12.36 7.08
C LYS A 171 -14.15 -12.20 5.81
N LYS A 172 -15.48 -12.11 5.95
CA LYS A 172 -16.37 -11.90 4.80
C LYS A 172 -16.18 -10.51 4.20
N GLU A 173 -16.02 -9.49 5.04
CA GLU A 173 -15.70 -8.12 4.64
C GLU A 173 -14.34 -8.07 3.94
N ALA A 174 -13.28 -8.64 4.53
CA ALA A 174 -11.96 -8.67 3.91
C ALA A 174 -11.91 -9.45 2.59
N LEU A 175 -12.85 -10.37 2.36
CA LEU A 175 -12.99 -11.09 1.09
C LEU A 175 -13.88 -10.36 0.09
N ASP A 176 -14.51 -9.25 0.44
CA ASP A 176 -15.23 -8.39 -0.50
C ASP A 176 -14.24 -7.46 -1.21
N PRO A 177 -14.25 -7.35 -2.55
CA PRO A 177 -13.39 -6.42 -3.29
C PRO A 177 -13.45 -4.96 -2.82
N HIS A 178 -14.56 -4.52 -2.22
CA HIS A 178 -14.70 -3.17 -1.67
C HIS A 178 -13.72 -2.88 -0.52
N ALA A 179 -13.23 -3.91 0.20
CA ALA A 179 -12.21 -3.74 1.23
C ALA A 179 -10.90 -3.15 0.69
N CYS A 180 -10.62 -3.30 -0.61
CA CYS A 180 -9.45 -2.71 -1.25
C CYS A 180 -9.71 -1.30 -1.80
N GLN A 181 -10.97 -0.95 -2.04
CA GLN A 181 -11.36 0.18 -2.88
C GLN A 181 -10.85 1.52 -2.36
N GLN A 182 -10.94 1.76 -1.05
CA GLN A 182 -10.61 3.06 -0.46
C GLN A 182 -9.18 3.52 -0.81
N CYS A 183 -8.23 2.57 -0.90
CA CYS A 183 -6.83 2.88 -1.20
C CYS A 183 -6.47 2.59 -2.66
N HIS A 184 -7.04 1.55 -3.27
CA HIS A 184 -6.71 1.10 -4.62
C HIS A 184 -7.67 1.69 -5.66
N MET A 185 -7.70 3.02 -5.77
CA MET A 185 -8.60 3.77 -6.66
C MET A 185 -7.96 5.05 -7.23
N GLY A 186 -8.67 5.74 -8.11
CA GLY A 186 -8.49 7.17 -8.32
C GLY A 186 -7.42 7.60 -9.33
N TYR A 187 -6.56 8.54 -8.92
CA TYR A 187 -5.73 9.31 -9.84
C TYR A 187 -4.62 8.44 -10.46
N ASP A 188 -3.80 7.83 -9.61
CA ASP A 188 -2.54 7.18 -9.96
C ASP A 188 -2.60 5.65 -10.02
N HIS A 189 -3.53 5.02 -9.31
CA HIS A 189 -3.68 3.57 -9.34
C HIS A 189 -5.15 3.14 -9.26
N PRO A 190 -5.95 3.37 -10.31
CA PRO A 190 -7.40 3.08 -10.32
C PRO A 190 -7.72 1.58 -10.45
N GLN A 191 -7.12 0.72 -9.62
CA GLN A 191 -7.28 -0.73 -9.73
C GLN A 191 -8.71 -1.18 -9.48
N TRP A 192 -9.42 -0.53 -8.55
CA TRP A 192 -10.84 -0.71 -8.35
C TRP A 192 -11.62 -0.45 -9.64
N GLU A 193 -11.44 0.70 -10.28
CA GLU A 193 -12.17 1.09 -11.47
C GLU A 193 -11.83 0.15 -12.64
N MET A 194 -10.55 -0.19 -12.81
CA MET A 194 -10.10 -1.11 -13.85
C MET A 194 -10.68 -2.52 -13.64
N TRP A 195 -10.63 -3.06 -12.42
CA TRP A 195 -11.18 -4.39 -12.12
C TRP A 195 -12.70 -4.41 -12.19
N SER A 196 -13.39 -3.46 -11.54
CA SER A 196 -14.85 -3.42 -11.44
C SER A 196 -15.53 -3.30 -12.80
N SER A 197 -14.92 -2.55 -13.73
CA SER A 197 -15.41 -2.42 -15.11
C SER A 197 -14.82 -3.44 -16.10
N SER A 198 -13.92 -4.33 -15.66
CA SER A 198 -13.44 -5.46 -16.47
C SER A 198 -14.49 -6.58 -16.56
N LYS A 199 -14.25 -7.60 -17.40
CA LYS A 199 -15.07 -8.82 -17.42
C LYS A 199 -15.01 -9.62 -16.12
N HIS A 200 -13.95 -9.51 -15.32
CA HIS A 200 -13.88 -10.16 -14.02
C HIS A 200 -14.80 -9.48 -13.00
N GLY A 201 -14.71 -8.16 -12.84
CA GLY A 201 -15.54 -7.39 -11.91
C GLY A 201 -17.02 -7.39 -12.31
N THR A 202 -17.34 -7.14 -13.58
CA THR A 202 -18.74 -7.17 -14.06
C THR A 202 -19.40 -8.54 -13.86
N ARG A 203 -18.66 -9.65 -14.06
CA ARG A 203 -19.15 -11.00 -13.71
C ARG A 203 -19.32 -11.20 -12.21
N TYR A 204 -18.42 -10.66 -11.39
CA TYR A 204 -18.56 -10.70 -9.93
C TYR A 204 -19.87 -10.06 -9.48
N PHE A 205 -20.18 -8.86 -9.96
CA PHE A 205 -21.44 -8.19 -9.62
C PHE A 205 -22.67 -8.93 -10.16
N ALA A 206 -22.60 -9.47 -11.39
CA ALA A 206 -23.69 -10.30 -11.92
C ALA A 206 -23.93 -11.55 -11.06
N LYS A 207 -22.87 -12.18 -10.55
CA LYS A 207 -22.95 -13.31 -9.62
C LYS A 207 -23.57 -12.89 -8.28
N LEU A 208 -23.14 -11.76 -7.72
CA LEU A 208 -23.70 -11.24 -6.47
C LEU A 208 -25.21 -10.94 -6.59
N ALA A 209 -25.64 -10.46 -7.76
CA ALA A 209 -27.05 -10.21 -8.06
C ALA A 209 -27.88 -11.48 -8.33
N GLY A 210 -27.29 -12.67 -8.26
CA GLY A 210 -27.98 -13.93 -8.54
C GLY A 210 -28.19 -14.22 -10.04
N ASN A 211 -27.59 -13.43 -10.94
CA ASN A 211 -27.71 -13.60 -12.39
C ASN A 211 -26.73 -14.65 -12.95
N LEU A 212 -25.87 -15.24 -12.11
CA LEU A 212 -24.97 -16.33 -12.45
C LEU A 212 -25.02 -17.42 -11.37
N PRO A 213 -24.73 -18.69 -11.74
CA PRO A 213 -24.65 -19.77 -10.75
C PRO A 213 -23.60 -19.52 -9.66
N GLU A 214 -23.79 -20.12 -8.49
CA GLU A 214 -22.85 -20.01 -7.36
C GLU A 214 -21.42 -20.44 -7.72
N GLY A 215 -21.27 -21.45 -8.59
CA GLY A 215 -19.99 -21.92 -9.11
C GLY A 215 -19.37 -21.05 -10.21
N ALA A 216 -20.01 -19.96 -10.63
CA ALA A 216 -19.50 -19.13 -11.72
C ALA A 216 -18.13 -18.52 -11.36
N ALA A 217 -17.19 -18.64 -12.30
CA ALA A 217 -15.88 -18.01 -12.22
C ALA A 217 -16.03 -16.48 -12.31
N ALA A 218 -15.60 -15.81 -11.24
CA ALA A 218 -15.57 -14.36 -11.09
C ALA A 218 -14.49 -14.00 -10.05
N PRO A 219 -13.22 -13.86 -10.47
CA PRO A 219 -12.12 -13.61 -9.55
C PRO A 219 -12.18 -12.20 -8.98
N LYS A 220 -11.85 -12.09 -7.70
CA LYS A 220 -11.75 -10.86 -6.91
C LYS A 220 -10.29 -10.40 -6.78
N CYS A 221 -10.09 -9.22 -6.19
CA CYS A 221 -8.78 -8.70 -5.82
C CYS A 221 -7.97 -9.74 -5.01
N GLN A 222 -8.61 -10.29 -3.98
CA GLN A 222 -8.03 -11.23 -3.02
C GLN A 222 -7.66 -12.58 -3.67
N ASP A 223 -8.46 -13.07 -4.62
CA ASP A 223 -8.18 -14.35 -5.29
C ASP A 223 -6.86 -14.32 -6.08
N CYS A 224 -6.52 -13.14 -6.61
CA CYS A 224 -5.33 -12.89 -7.40
C CYS A 224 -4.12 -12.46 -6.56
N HIS A 225 -4.32 -11.54 -5.61
CA HIS A 225 -3.22 -10.89 -4.87
C HIS A 225 -2.93 -11.53 -3.50
N MET A 226 -3.88 -12.28 -2.96
CA MET A 226 -3.77 -12.98 -1.67
C MET A 226 -4.20 -14.45 -1.82
N PRO A 227 -3.61 -15.21 -2.78
CA PRO A 227 -4.06 -16.56 -3.07
C PRO A 227 -3.96 -17.42 -1.80
N ASN A 228 -5.02 -18.18 -1.52
CA ASN A 228 -5.17 -19.00 -0.31
C ASN A 228 -5.25 -18.21 1.01
N GLY A 229 -5.48 -16.90 0.97
CA GLY A 229 -5.55 -16.05 2.17
C GLY A 229 -4.18 -15.64 2.72
N ASP A 230 -3.12 -15.73 1.91
CA ASP A 230 -1.77 -15.28 2.24
C ASP A 230 -1.71 -13.76 2.37
N HIS A 231 -1.21 -13.26 3.51
CA HIS A 231 -1.07 -11.83 3.79
C HIS A 231 0.20 -11.20 3.20
N GLU A 232 1.05 -12.00 2.55
CA GLU A 232 2.22 -11.51 1.82
C GLU A 232 1.84 -10.98 0.43
N ASN A 233 1.37 -9.73 0.38
CA ASN A 233 1.05 -9.06 -0.88
C ASN A 233 2.25 -8.31 -1.48
N ARG A 234 2.59 -8.63 -2.72
CA ARG A 234 3.57 -7.92 -3.57
C ARG A 234 3.32 -8.24 -5.04
N THR A 235 3.85 -7.42 -5.94
CA THR A 235 3.74 -7.61 -7.39
C THR A 235 5.09 -7.56 -8.09
N ALA A 236 5.17 -8.15 -9.28
CA ALA A 236 6.42 -8.22 -10.06
C ALA A 236 6.92 -6.83 -10.50
N TRP A 237 6.03 -5.98 -11.04
CA TRP A 237 6.39 -4.65 -11.52
C TRP A 237 6.45 -3.58 -10.42
N GLY A 238 5.90 -3.87 -9.23
CA GLY A 238 5.75 -2.87 -8.19
C GLY A 238 4.86 -1.70 -8.62
N PHE A 239 4.98 -0.57 -7.92
CA PHE A 239 4.21 0.64 -8.22
C PHE A 239 4.90 1.51 -9.28
N LEU A 240 6.22 1.64 -9.19
CA LEU A 240 7.01 2.47 -10.11
C LEU A 240 7.03 1.92 -11.55
N GLY A 241 6.69 0.64 -11.74
CA GLY A 241 6.66 0.05 -13.06
C GLY A 241 8.04 -0.06 -13.70
N VAL A 242 9.05 -0.33 -12.87
CA VAL A 242 10.45 -0.51 -13.26
C VAL A 242 11.02 -1.75 -12.57
N ARG A 243 12.08 -2.34 -13.14
CA ARG A 243 12.73 -3.54 -12.57
C ARG A 243 14.22 -3.59 -12.85
N LEU A 244 14.95 -4.32 -12.00
CA LEU A 244 16.27 -4.85 -12.29
C LEU A 244 16.23 -6.40 -12.25
N PRO A 245 17.00 -7.12 -13.10
CA PRO A 245 17.75 -6.57 -14.23
C PRO A 245 16.80 -5.92 -15.25
N LEU A 246 17.36 -5.03 -16.08
CA LEU A 246 16.61 -4.36 -17.14
C LEU A 246 16.06 -5.40 -18.15
N PRO A 247 15.04 -5.03 -18.94
CA PRO A 247 14.61 -5.84 -20.08
C PRO A 247 15.77 -6.22 -21.01
N GLU A 248 15.70 -7.40 -21.64
CA GLU A 248 16.72 -7.85 -22.59
C GLU A 248 16.72 -7.03 -23.89
N ASP A 249 15.55 -6.52 -24.27
CA ASP A 249 15.40 -5.59 -25.39
C ASP A 249 16.12 -4.27 -25.08
N LYS A 250 17.10 -3.91 -25.93
CA LYS A 250 17.99 -2.77 -25.69
C LYS A 250 17.27 -1.43 -25.69
N GLU A 251 16.25 -1.26 -26.53
CA GLU A 251 15.49 -0.01 -26.59
C GLU A 251 14.64 0.13 -25.32
N TRP A 252 13.98 -0.96 -24.90
CA TRP A 252 13.19 -0.96 -23.68
C TRP A 252 14.07 -0.76 -22.44
N ALA A 253 15.26 -1.36 -22.41
CA ALA A 253 16.26 -1.14 -21.37
C ALA A 253 16.68 0.35 -21.30
N ALA A 254 16.93 0.99 -22.45
CA ALA A 254 17.28 2.40 -22.51
C ALA A 254 16.12 3.30 -22.02
N ALA A 255 14.88 2.99 -22.38
CA ALA A 255 13.71 3.69 -21.87
C ALA A 255 13.59 3.55 -20.34
N GLN A 256 13.72 2.34 -19.80
CA GLN A 256 13.73 2.09 -18.36
C GLN A 256 14.85 2.85 -17.64
N VAL A 257 16.04 2.96 -18.24
CA VAL A 257 17.13 3.81 -17.69
C VAL A 257 16.72 5.28 -17.62
N THR A 258 16.03 5.81 -18.64
CA THR A 258 15.49 7.18 -18.61
C THR A 258 14.48 7.37 -17.49
N LEU A 259 13.56 6.42 -17.27
CA LEU A 259 12.64 6.46 -16.13
C LEU A 259 13.39 6.40 -14.79
N LEU A 260 14.39 5.54 -14.66
CA LEU A 260 15.20 5.44 -13.42
C LEU A 260 15.97 6.73 -13.12
N LYS A 261 16.39 7.48 -14.16
CA LYS A 261 16.93 8.84 -13.99
C LYS A 261 15.88 9.83 -13.50
N ALA A 262 14.67 9.81 -14.07
CA ALA A 262 13.57 10.67 -13.65
C ALA A 262 13.00 10.33 -12.26
N LEU A 263 13.25 9.12 -11.76
CA LEU A 263 12.98 8.73 -10.37
C LEU A 263 14.14 9.10 -9.42
N GLY A 264 15.23 9.65 -9.97
CA GLY A 264 16.47 9.96 -9.26
C GLY A 264 17.20 8.72 -8.72
N VAL A 265 16.86 7.51 -9.18
CA VAL A 265 17.53 6.25 -8.81
C VAL A 265 18.90 6.17 -9.46
N LEU A 266 19.01 6.70 -10.68
CA LEU A 266 20.26 6.88 -11.41
C LEU A 266 20.57 8.37 -11.55
N ASP A 267 21.84 8.70 -11.44
CA ASP A 267 22.33 10.04 -11.73
C ASP A 267 22.10 10.35 -13.23
N PRO A 268 21.43 11.46 -13.58
CA PRO A 268 21.06 11.73 -14.96
C PRO A 268 22.26 12.01 -15.86
N MET A 269 23.38 12.50 -15.31
CA MET A 269 24.59 12.86 -16.03
C MET A 269 25.54 11.67 -16.19
N THR A 270 25.73 10.88 -15.13
CA THR A 270 26.72 9.78 -15.12
C THR A 270 26.11 8.40 -15.33
N GLY A 271 24.80 8.24 -15.12
CA GLY A 271 24.11 6.95 -15.16
C GLY A 271 24.43 6.02 -13.98
N LYS A 272 25.21 6.48 -12.99
CA LYS A 272 25.57 5.70 -11.80
C LYS A 272 24.41 5.69 -10.79
N PRO A 273 24.27 4.64 -9.95
CA PRO A 273 23.31 4.63 -8.86
C PRO A 273 23.47 5.80 -7.88
N THR A 274 22.36 6.34 -7.41
CA THR A 274 22.32 7.34 -6.33
C THR A 274 21.97 6.68 -4.99
N ALA A 275 21.91 7.47 -3.92
CA ALA A 275 21.40 7.03 -2.62
C ALA A 275 19.95 6.50 -2.69
N ARG A 276 19.14 6.94 -3.67
CA ARG A 276 17.76 6.45 -3.84
C ARG A 276 17.68 4.99 -4.26
N LEU A 277 18.72 4.41 -4.86
CA LEU A 277 18.72 2.98 -5.15
C LEU A 277 18.61 2.15 -3.86
N GLN A 278 19.25 2.60 -2.78
CA GLN A 278 19.16 1.92 -1.49
C GLN A 278 17.74 1.99 -0.92
N VAL A 279 17.09 3.15 -1.04
CA VAL A 279 15.67 3.33 -0.65
C VAL A 279 14.75 2.40 -1.46
N VAL A 280 14.94 2.31 -2.78
CA VAL A 280 14.19 1.39 -3.66
C VAL A 280 14.35 -0.07 -3.22
N LYS A 281 15.56 -0.46 -2.79
CA LYS A 281 15.86 -1.80 -2.29
C LYS A 281 15.16 -2.06 -0.95
N ASP A 282 15.37 -1.19 0.03
CA ASP A 282 14.88 -1.37 1.40
C ASP A 282 13.35 -1.36 1.47
N LEU A 283 12.72 -0.50 0.68
CA LEU A 283 11.26 -0.39 0.58
C LEU A 283 10.66 -1.28 -0.49
N GLN A 284 11.47 -2.08 -1.17
CA GLN A 284 11.03 -3.05 -2.15
C GLN A 284 10.14 -2.41 -3.23
N LEU A 285 10.52 -1.23 -3.72
CA LEU A 285 9.73 -0.48 -4.71
C LEU A 285 9.82 -1.07 -6.12
N ALA A 286 10.88 -1.84 -6.39
CA ALA A 286 11.10 -2.63 -7.59
C ALA A 286 11.66 -4.02 -7.23
N ARG A 287 11.46 -5.02 -8.10
CA ARG A 287 12.23 -6.27 -8.04
C ARG A 287 13.62 -6.04 -8.61
N LEU A 288 14.64 -6.55 -7.93
CA LEU A 288 16.05 -6.26 -8.26
C LEU A 288 16.81 -7.43 -8.89
N THR A 289 16.19 -8.62 -8.88
CA THR A 289 16.72 -9.83 -9.50
C THR A 289 15.70 -10.41 -10.47
N LYS A 290 16.19 -11.17 -11.46
CA LYS A 290 15.32 -11.85 -12.42
C LYS A 290 14.48 -12.90 -11.71
N GLU A 291 15.10 -13.59 -10.75
CA GLU A 291 14.49 -14.63 -9.93
C GLU A 291 13.31 -14.07 -9.12
N ASP A 292 13.48 -12.91 -8.49
CA ASP A 292 12.39 -12.26 -7.74
C ASP A 292 11.25 -11.81 -8.66
N PHE A 293 11.59 -11.20 -9.80
CA PHE A 293 10.59 -10.75 -10.77
C PHE A 293 9.79 -11.94 -11.33
N ASP A 294 10.48 -12.99 -11.77
CA ASP A 294 9.86 -14.17 -12.35
C ASP A 294 9.07 -14.95 -11.31
N ARG A 295 9.51 -15.01 -10.04
CA ARG A 295 8.75 -15.66 -8.97
C ARG A 295 7.38 -15.00 -8.79
N GLU A 296 7.32 -13.68 -8.64
CA GLU A 296 6.05 -12.97 -8.47
C GLU A 296 5.17 -13.03 -9.72
N ARG A 297 5.79 -12.92 -10.91
CA ARG A 297 5.07 -13.04 -12.19
C ARG A 297 4.50 -14.45 -12.38
N ASN A 298 5.23 -15.49 -12.01
CA ASN A 298 4.75 -16.86 -12.11
C ASN A 298 3.70 -17.18 -11.03
N LYS A 299 3.76 -16.56 -9.84
CA LYS A 299 2.72 -16.67 -8.80
C LYS A 299 1.36 -16.25 -9.37
N ILE A 300 1.29 -15.09 -10.03
CA ILE A 300 0.03 -14.60 -10.61
C ILE A 300 -0.45 -15.43 -11.80
N LYS A 301 0.45 -15.86 -12.70
CA LYS A 301 0.09 -16.73 -13.84
C LYS A 301 -0.54 -18.04 -13.39
N LYS A 302 -0.04 -18.63 -12.30
CA LYS A 302 -0.62 -19.85 -11.70
C LYS A 302 -2.06 -19.64 -11.23
N VAL A 303 -2.44 -18.44 -10.77
CA VAL A 303 -3.83 -18.12 -10.46
C VAL A 303 -4.67 -18.09 -11.74
N CYS A 304 -4.17 -17.46 -12.81
CA CYS A 304 -4.87 -17.40 -14.09
C CYS A 304 -5.13 -18.80 -14.68
N TYR A 305 -4.19 -19.73 -14.53
CA TYR A 305 -4.32 -21.11 -15.04
C TYR A 305 -5.44 -21.93 -14.38
N ARG A 306 -6.02 -21.46 -13.26
CA ARG A 306 -7.17 -22.11 -12.63
C ARG A 306 -8.44 -22.02 -13.48
N CYS A 307 -8.52 -21.03 -14.37
CA CYS A 307 -9.69 -20.77 -15.21
C CYS A 307 -9.38 -20.67 -16.71
N HIS A 308 -8.12 -20.38 -17.07
CA HIS A 308 -7.70 -20.16 -18.47
C HIS A 308 -6.61 -21.14 -18.88
N SER A 309 -6.56 -21.46 -20.18
CA SER A 309 -5.47 -22.28 -20.70
C SER A 309 -4.12 -21.59 -20.54
N LYS A 310 -3.07 -22.39 -20.40
CA LYS A 310 -1.70 -21.90 -20.26
C LYS A 310 -1.29 -21.00 -21.43
N ASP A 311 -1.60 -21.42 -22.64
CA ASP A 311 -1.24 -20.69 -23.87
C ASP A 311 -1.93 -19.33 -23.95
N TYR A 312 -3.21 -19.25 -23.56
CA TYR A 312 -3.93 -17.98 -23.52
C TYR A 312 -3.26 -17.00 -22.54
N VAL A 313 -3.00 -17.45 -21.31
CA VAL A 313 -2.38 -16.60 -20.28
C VAL A 313 -0.98 -16.18 -20.72
N ASP A 314 -0.15 -17.10 -21.21
CA ASP A 314 1.20 -16.77 -21.66
C ASP A 314 1.19 -15.76 -22.82
N PHE A 315 0.23 -15.88 -23.74
CA PHE A 315 0.03 -14.92 -24.81
C PHE A 315 -0.40 -13.54 -24.28
N GLN A 316 -1.36 -13.47 -23.35
CA GLN A 316 -1.79 -12.20 -22.75
C GLN A 316 -0.63 -11.46 -22.05
N PHE A 317 0.19 -12.20 -21.28
CA PHE A 317 1.36 -11.63 -20.61
C PHE A 317 2.43 -11.16 -21.60
N LYS A 318 2.61 -11.85 -22.73
CA LYS A 318 3.50 -11.40 -23.81
C LYS A 318 2.99 -10.11 -24.46
N GLN A 319 1.68 -10.01 -24.73
CA GLN A 319 1.09 -8.78 -25.26
C GLN A 319 1.22 -7.61 -24.28
N ALA A 320 1.01 -7.87 -22.98
CA ALA A 320 1.20 -6.86 -21.94
C ALA A 320 2.64 -6.34 -21.94
N ASP A 321 3.66 -7.20 -22.06
CA ASP A 321 5.06 -6.76 -22.12
C ASP A 321 5.35 -5.93 -23.39
N GLN A 322 4.81 -6.32 -24.55
CA GLN A 322 4.97 -5.55 -25.80
C GLN A 322 4.31 -4.18 -25.74
N TYR A 323 3.14 -4.09 -25.14
CA TYR A 323 2.45 -2.82 -24.92
C TYR A 323 3.18 -1.96 -23.88
N TYR A 324 3.68 -2.58 -22.80
CA TYR A 324 4.43 -1.87 -21.77
C TYR A 324 5.74 -1.29 -22.31
N LYS A 325 6.43 -2.01 -23.22
CA LYS A 325 7.56 -1.44 -23.97
C LYS A 325 7.14 -0.14 -24.66
N GLN A 326 6.03 -0.12 -25.39
CA GLN A 326 5.58 1.08 -26.11
C GLN A 326 5.27 2.25 -25.17
N ILE A 327 4.61 1.99 -24.04
CA ILE A 327 4.36 2.99 -22.99
C ILE A 327 5.67 3.60 -22.48
N ASP A 328 6.68 2.76 -22.19
CA ASP A 328 7.95 3.24 -21.68
C ASP A 328 8.73 4.05 -22.73
N MET A 329 8.64 3.69 -24.00
CA MET A 329 9.29 4.44 -25.09
C MET A 329 8.74 5.87 -25.20
N ILE A 330 7.41 6.05 -25.21
CA ILE A 330 6.83 7.40 -25.29
C ILE A 330 7.05 8.21 -24.01
N MET A 331 7.08 7.54 -22.85
CA MET A 331 7.41 8.19 -21.58
C MET A 331 8.87 8.68 -21.57
N ALA A 332 9.80 7.86 -22.06
CA ALA A 332 11.20 8.22 -22.18
C ALA A 332 11.42 9.39 -23.16
N GLU A 333 10.66 9.44 -24.27
CA GLU A 333 10.68 10.58 -25.19
C GLU A 333 10.26 11.88 -24.48
N ALA A 334 9.14 11.86 -23.76
CA ALA A 334 8.66 13.02 -23.00
C ALA A 334 9.69 13.50 -21.96
N ILE A 335 10.27 12.58 -21.19
CA ILE A 335 11.32 12.89 -20.21
C ILE A 335 12.52 13.55 -20.89
N ASN A 336 12.97 13.01 -22.02
CA ASN A 336 14.13 13.54 -22.73
C ASN A 336 13.88 14.96 -23.27
N ILE A 337 12.68 15.26 -23.77
CA ILE A 337 12.32 16.62 -24.23
C ILE A 337 12.48 17.63 -23.08
N VAL A 338 11.93 17.32 -21.90
CA VAL A 338 12.04 18.21 -20.73
C VAL A 338 13.48 18.28 -20.22
N ALA A 339 14.19 17.15 -20.19
CA ALA A 339 15.60 17.12 -19.81
C ALA A 339 16.48 17.96 -20.75
N ASP A 340 16.18 18.02 -22.04
CA ASP A 340 16.92 18.84 -22.99
C ASP A 340 16.70 20.34 -22.73
N LEU A 341 15.50 20.76 -22.28
CA LEU A 341 15.29 22.15 -21.84
C LEU A 341 16.17 22.53 -20.64
N TYR A 342 16.46 21.58 -19.74
CA TYR A 342 17.45 21.79 -18.67
C TYR A 342 18.88 21.90 -19.21
N LYS A 343 19.28 21.02 -20.14
CA LYS A 343 20.59 21.10 -20.79
C LYS A 343 20.79 22.42 -21.52
N ASP A 344 19.71 22.93 -22.10
CA ASP A 344 19.69 24.23 -22.75
C ASP A 344 19.64 25.41 -21.77
N GLY A 345 19.54 25.17 -20.46
CA GLY A 345 19.45 26.23 -19.46
C GLY A 345 18.18 27.09 -19.56
N ILE A 346 17.18 26.63 -20.33
CA ILE A 346 15.85 27.21 -20.39
C ILE A 346 15.14 26.88 -19.07
N LEU A 347 15.08 25.58 -18.74
CA LEU A 347 14.74 25.14 -17.40
C LEU A 347 15.98 25.21 -16.53
N LYS A 348 15.81 25.72 -15.30
CA LYS A 348 16.88 25.82 -14.32
C LYS A 348 16.56 24.95 -13.12
N LYS A 349 17.62 24.47 -12.46
CA LYS A 349 17.49 23.76 -11.20
C LYS A 349 16.77 24.66 -10.18
N ARG A 350 15.76 24.14 -9.49
CA ARG A 350 14.97 24.86 -8.47
C ARG A 350 15.00 24.15 -7.12
N GLY A 351 14.81 24.90 -6.04
CA GLY A 351 14.57 24.38 -4.70
C GLY A 351 15.55 23.27 -4.28
N ASN A 352 14.99 22.20 -3.75
CA ASN A 352 15.69 21.02 -3.23
C ASN A 352 15.99 19.97 -4.30
N GLN A 353 15.80 20.27 -5.58
CA GLN A 353 16.09 19.34 -6.66
C GLN A 353 17.54 18.85 -6.55
N ALA A 354 17.79 17.57 -6.82
CA ALA A 354 19.17 17.05 -6.76
C ALA A 354 19.97 17.50 -7.99
N TYR A 355 19.35 17.42 -9.16
CA TYR A 355 19.95 17.65 -10.48
C TYR A 355 19.08 18.57 -11.33
N PRO A 356 19.62 19.29 -12.33
CA PRO A 356 18.81 19.97 -13.34
C PRO A 356 18.16 18.94 -14.28
N TYR A 357 17.20 18.17 -13.78
CA TYR A 357 16.54 17.05 -14.47
C TYR A 357 15.19 16.76 -13.80
N PRO A 358 14.15 16.32 -14.55
CA PRO A 358 12.85 15.98 -13.96
C PRO A 358 12.95 14.99 -12.80
N ASP A 359 12.18 15.20 -11.74
CA ASP A 359 12.15 14.32 -10.57
C ASP A 359 10.71 13.96 -10.16
N PHE A 360 10.28 12.75 -10.51
CA PHE A 360 8.92 12.28 -10.30
C PHE A 360 8.55 12.01 -8.86
N LEU A 361 9.49 12.04 -7.91
CA LEU A 361 9.16 11.82 -6.50
C LEU A 361 8.75 13.10 -5.77
N TYR A 362 8.77 14.25 -6.47
CA TYR A 362 8.19 15.52 -6.01
C TYR A 362 6.74 15.73 -6.47
N PHE A 363 6.20 14.81 -7.27
CA PHE A 363 4.85 14.88 -7.81
C PHE A 363 4.55 16.19 -8.54
N MET A 364 3.43 16.84 -8.20
CA MET A 364 3.02 18.13 -8.77
C MET A 364 3.75 19.32 -8.12
N ARG A 365 4.58 19.11 -7.09
CA ARG A 365 5.46 20.12 -6.48
C ARG A 365 6.72 20.31 -7.32
N THR A 366 6.55 20.65 -8.60
CA THR A 366 7.63 20.85 -9.60
C THR A 366 8.46 22.12 -9.34
N ASP A 367 8.13 22.86 -8.29
CA ASP A 367 8.98 23.90 -7.70
C ASP A 367 10.09 23.31 -6.82
N TYR A 368 9.97 22.03 -6.44
CA TYR A 368 10.92 21.30 -5.60
C TYR A 368 11.11 21.97 -4.23
N GLY A 369 10.09 22.64 -3.71
CA GLY A 369 10.15 23.42 -2.46
C GLY A 369 10.65 24.86 -2.64
N ALA A 370 10.79 25.35 -3.87
CA ALA A 370 11.16 26.73 -4.15
C ALA A 370 10.01 27.74 -3.99
N GLY A 371 8.76 27.28 -3.86
CA GLY A 371 7.58 28.13 -3.77
C GLY A 371 6.65 27.97 -4.98
N PHE A 372 5.35 28.23 -4.77
CA PHE A 372 4.32 27.99 -5.79
C PHE A 372 4.40 28.90 -7.03
N ASP A 373 5.17 30.00 -6.98
CA ASP A 373 5.43 30.88 -8.12
C ASP A 373 6.54 30.35 -9.06
N LYS A 374 7.17 29.22 -8.71
CA LYS A 374 8.26 28.58 -9.45
C LYS A 374 7.86 27.25 -10.10
N LEU A 375 6.56 26.96 -10.16
CA LEU A 375 6.04 25.77 -10.84
C LEU A 375 6.23 25.88 -12.36
N GLU A 376 6.75 24.83 -12.97
CA GLU A 376 6.83 24.72 -14.42
C GLU A 376 5.69 23.84 -14.94
N TYR A 377 4.81 24.41 -15.76
CA TYR A 377 3.64 23.69 -16.26
C TYR A 377 4.04 22.48 -17.11
N ILE A 378 5.09 22.59 -17.93
CA ILE A 378 5.58 21.45 -18.73
C ILE A 378 6.03 20.27 -17.85
N GLU A 379 6.55 20.52 -16.66
CA GLU A 379 6.90 19.45 -15.71
C GLU A 379 5.67 18.85 -15.04
N GLN A 380 4.61 19.64 -14.81
CA GLN A 380 3.33 19.12 -14.30
C GLN A 380 2.65 18.21 -15.33
N VAL A 381 2.66 18.59 -16.61
CA VAL A 381 2.18 17.74 -17.71
C VAL A 381 3.01 16.45 -17.80
N LEU A 382 4.34 16.54 -17.67
CA LEU A 382 5.21 15.36 -17.65
C LEU A 382 4.90 14.45 -16.46
N PHE A 383 4.68 15.02 -15.27
CA PHE A 383 4.31 14.24 -14.09
C PHE A 383 2.92 13.60 -14.25
N GLU A 384 1.93 14.31 -14.77
CA GLU A 384 0.60 13.75 -15.07
C GLU A 384 0.71 12.58 -16.06
N MET A 385 1.51 12.74 -17.11
CA MET A 385 1.78 11.66 -18.07
C MET A 385 2.35 10.41 -17.37
N TYR A 386 3.28 10.59 -16.42
CA TYR A 386 3.89 9.48 -15.68
C TYR A 386 2.96 8.86 -14.62
N MET A 387 2.38 9.69 -13.76
CA MET A 387 1.70 9.23 -12.54
C MET A 387 0.22 8.92 -12.78
N LYS A 388 -0.42 9.51 -13.79
CA LYS A 388 -1.83 9.25 -14.10
C LYS A 388 -1.95 8.36 -15.32
N HIS A 389 -1.52 8.84 -16.49
CA HIS A 389 -1.84 8.18 -17.75
C HIS A 389 -0.98 6.93 -18.00
N ARG A 390 0.32 6.97 -17.71
CA ARG A 390 1.17 5.76 -17.75
C ARG A 390 0.73 4.70 -16.75
N MET A 391 0.40 5.09 -15.51
CA MET A 391 -0.05 4.12 -14.51
C MET A 391 -1.33 3.42 -14.95
N ARG A 392 -2.31 4.15 -15.49
CA ARG A 392 -3.54 3.59 -16.08
C ARG A 392 -3.25 2.67 -17.26
N ALA A 393 -2.37 3.10 -18.16
CA ALA A 393 -1.99 2.32 -19.33
C ALA A 393 -1.39 0.96 -18.93
N TYR A 394 -0.36 0.92 -18.07
CA TYR A 394 0.28 -0.36 -17.77
C TYR A 394 -0.57 -1.25 -16.85
N GLN A 395 -1.24 -0.70 -15.84
CA GLN A 395 -1.98 -1.49 -14.87
C GLN A 395 -3.23 -2.12 -15.49
N SER A 396 -3.86 -1.44 -16.45
CA SER A 396 -5.11 -1.88 -17.08
C SER A 396 -4.95 -3.16 -17.90
N PHE A 397 -3.78 -3.39 -18.52
CA PHE A 397 -3.49 -4.65 -19.19
C PHE A 397 -3.49 -5.83 -18.22
N PHE A 398 -2.99 -5.63 -16.99
CA PHE A 398 -3.00 -6.67 -15.96
C PHE A 398 -4.38 -6.83 -15.30
N HIS A 399 -5.26 -5.83 -15.39
CA HIS A 399 -6.64 -5.87 -14.91
C HIS A 399 -7.68 -6.10 -16.02
N ILE A 400 -7.22 -6.41 -17.25
CA ILE A 400 -8.05 -6.76 -18.41
C ILE A 400 -9.10 -5.67 -18.71
N ASN A 401 -8.69 -4.40 -18.66
CA ASN A 401 -9.56 -3.27 -18.93
C ASN A 401 -9.14 -2.53 -20.22
N PRO A 402 -9.86 -2.72 -21.33
CA PRO A 402 -9.47 -2.14 -22.62
C PRO A 402 -9.66 -0.61 -22.67
N ASP A 403 -10.63 -0.09 -21.92
CA ASP A 403 -10.97 1.34 -21.93
C ASP A 403 -9.90 2.15 -21.19
N TYR A 404 -9.47 1.66 -20.02
CA TYR A 404 -8.34 2.24 -19.29
C TYR A 404 -7.01 2.07 -20.02
N ALA A 405 -6.83 0.97 -20.75
CA ALA A 405 -5.64 0.76 -21.58
C ALA A 405 -5.55 1.80 -22.69
N TYR A 406 -6.64 2.02 -23.42
CA TYR A 406 -6.62 2.93 -24.55
C TYR A 406 -6.97 4.36 -24.18
N TRP A 407 -8.22 4.64 -23.79
CA TRP A 407 -8.76 6.00 -23.67
C TRP A 407 -8.24 6.76 -22.45
N TYR A 408 -8.05 6.09 -21.31
CA TYR A 408 -7.53 6.75 -20.10
C TYR A 408 -6.02 6.60 -19.92
N GLY A 409 -5.40 5.73 -20.73
CA GLY A 409 -3.99 5.42 -20.71
C GLY A 409 -3.29 5.92 -21.98
N TRP A 410 -3.14 5.05 -22.97
CA TRP A 410 -2.37 5.32 -24.20
C TRP A 410 -2.72 6.63 -24.90
N ALA A 411 -4.01 6.86 -25.19
CA ALA A 411 -4.45 8.05 -25.93
C ALA A 411 -4.13 9.34 -25.17
N MET A 412 -4.25 9.32 -23.84
CA MET A 412 -3.88 10.46 -23.00
C MET A 412 -2.38 10.67 -22.95
N MET A 413 -1.57 9.60 -22.86
CA MET A 413 -0.11 9.73 -22.95
C MET A 413 0.33 10.33 -24.30
N VAL A 414 -0.32 9.94 -25.41
CA VAL A 414 -0.06 10.54 -26.73
C VAL A 414 -0.43 12.02 -26.75
N LYS A 415 -1.56 12.39 -26.13
CA LYS A 415 -1.95 13.80 -25.97
C LYS A 415 -0.91 14.58 -25.16
N ASP A 416 -0.51 14.06 -23.99
CA ASP A 416 0.46 14.72 -23.12
C ASP A 416 1.81 14.92 -23.82
N LEU A 417 2.28 13.92 -24.56
CA LEU A 417 3.50 14.05 -25.37
C LEU A 417 3.37 15.16 -26.41
N GLY A 418 2.21 15.28 -27.07
CA GLY A 418 1.92 16.38 -28.00
C GLY A 418 1.97 17.76 -27.32
N GLU A 419 1.41 17.86 -26.12
CA GLU A 419 1.43 19.07 -25.30
C GLU A 419 2.85 19.44 -24.84
N ILE A 420 3.63 18.47 -24.36
CA ILE A 420 5.04 18.65 -23.99
C ILE A 420 5.87 19.13 -25.18
N LYS A 421 5.66 18.57 -26.37
CA LYS A 421 6.34 19.00 -27.61
C LYS A 421 6.04 20.46 -27.94
N GLU A 422 4.77 20.86 -27.87
CA GLU A 422 4.36 22.23 -28.17
C GLU A 422 4.89 23.22 -27.12
N LEU A 423 4.79 22.89 -25.83
CA LEU A 423 5.36 23.70 -24.75
C LEU A 423 6.87 23.88 -24.91
N ALA A 424 7.61 22.79 -25.16
CA ALA A 424 9.05 22.85 -25.37
C ALA A 424 9.43 23.75 -26.56
N LYS A 425 8.67 23.68 -27.66
CA LYS A 425 8.86 24.56 -28.82
C LYS A 425 8.64 26.04 -28.47
N GLN A 426 7.57 26.36 -27.74
CA GLN A 426 7.28 27.73 -27.31
C GLN A 426 8.35 28.27 -26.35
N MET A 427 8.83 27.43 -25.42
CA MET A 427 9.90 27.80 -24.50
C MET A 427 11.21 28.09 -25.25
N ARG A 428 11.56 27.30 -26.27
CA ARG A 428 12.74 27.56 -27.11
C ARG A 428 12.62 28.86 -27.90
N ALA A 429 11.48 29.06 -28.56
CA ALA A 429 11.21 30.28 -29.33
C ALA A 429 11.30 31.55 -28.47
N THR A 430 10.75 31.53 -27.25
CA THR A 430 10.81 32.68 -26.32
C THR A 430 12.20 32.95 -25.76
N HIS A 431 13.10 31.96 -25.77
CA HIS A 431 14.49 32.08 -25.30
C HIS A 431 15.49 32.28 -26.46
N GLY A 432 15.01 32.47 -27.70
CA GLY A 432 15.85 32.67 -28.88
C GLY A 432 16.70 31.44 -29.24
N LYS A 433 16.20 30.23 -28.95
CA LYS A 433 16.88 28.95 -29.17
C LYS A 433 16.21 28.08 -30.22
#